data_AF-A0A1D3L1G0-F1
#
_entry.id   AF-A0A1D3L1G0-F1
#
_cell.length_a   1.000
_cell.length_b   1.000
_cell.length_c   1.000
_cell.angle_alpha   90.00
_cell.angle_beta   90.00
_cell.angle_gamma   90.00
#
_symmetry.space_group_name_H-M   'P 1'
#
loop_
_entity.id
_entity.type
_entity.pdbx_description
1 polymer ?
#
loop_
_entity_poly.entity_id
_entity_poly.type
_entity_poly.pdbx_seq_one_letter_code
_entity_poly.pdbx_strand_id
1 'polypeptide(L)'
;MFLILVLSVGLNSGCVFAAGNSTTAQTSTNFIVGYYINPNVTPISEINFKDLKSAGITDIYVLVTNKNYLSVLPEAKEKADDVGIRTHAWVFPGFNHASQVAQMKIGVQLDMETYNIPAHLLQILTMRLATYGVTFSVTVKPEGWDGNQYYYLIAPLCDYIVPQLYVGDYKYGTTRLKNTAKKYNQIYNLYSILFPGKIVAGLETYQSDENVTPKNTSTLSAEINAVKPYTRGVILFRYGLSNFNGLG
;
A
#
# COMPACT_ATOMS: atom_id res chain seq x y z
N MET A 1 53.06 17.98 -30.36
CA MET A 1 51.99 18.45 -29.45
C MET A 1 50.91 17.39 -29.44
N PHE A 2 50.94 16.52 -28.44
CA PHE A 2 49.88 15.56 -28.13
C PHE A 2 49.69 15.66 -26.62
N LEU A 3 48.53 16.15 -26.19
CA LEU A 3 48.17 16.16 -24.77
C LEU A 3 46.93 15.28 -24.62
N ILE A 4 47.18 14.06 -24.12
CA ILE A 4 46.16 13.12 -23.67
C ILE A 4 45.71 13.61 -22.30
N LEU A 5 44.44 14.00 -22.19
CA LEU A 5 43.82 14.37 -20.93
C LEU A 5 43.39 13.09 -20.20
N VAL A 6 44.16 12.69 -19.18
CA VAL A 6 43.79 11.62 -18.24
C VAL A 6 42.90 12.25 -17.17
N LEU A 7 41.61 11.91 -17.15
CA LEU A 7 40.75 12.20 -16.00
C LEU A 7 41.00 11.16 -14.91
N SER A 8 41.62 11.59 -13.81
CA SER A 8 41.74 10.81 -12.58
C SER A 8 40.40 10.76 -11.85
N VAL A 9 39.89 9.56 -11.61
CA VAL A 9 38.73 9.33 -10.73
C VAL A 9 39.25 9.28 -9.30
N GLY A 10 39.00 10.35 -8.53
CA GLY A 10 39.33 10.39 -7.10
C GLY A 10 38.30 9.60 -6.29
N LEU A 11 38.64 8.37 -5.89
CA LEU A 11 37.95 7.63 -4.84
C LEU A 11 38.32 8.26 -3.49
N ASN A 12 37.40 9.02 -2.89
CA ASN A 12 37.55 9.45 -1.51
C ASN A 12 36.99 8.35 -0.59
N SER A 13 37.88 7.49 -0.12
CA SER A 13 37.60 6.45 0.87
C SER A 13 37.37 7.08 2.24
N GLY A 14 36.10 7.14 2.66
CA GLY A 14 35.69 7.59 3.99
C GLY A 14 34.57 6.74 4.55
N CYS A 15 34.73 5.41 4.56
CA CYS A 15 33.78 4.50 5.19
C CYS A 15 34.08 4.45 6.70
N VAL A 16 33.40 5.28 7.48
CA VAL A 16 33.31 5.08 8.94
C VAL A 16 32.13 4.14 9.19
N PHE A 17 32.42 2.88 9.49
CA PHE A 17 31.41 1.93 9.97
C PHE A 17 31.06 2.26 11.42
N ALA A 18 29.93 2.93 11.63
CA ALA A 18 29.26 2.94 12.93
C ALA A 18 28.31 1.73 12.99
N ALA A 19 28.73 0.67 13.68
CA ALA A 19 27.85 -0.42 14.10
C ALA A 19 26.89 0.11 15.18
N GLY A 20 25.83 0.79 14.75
CA GLY A 20 24.71 1.18 15.60
C GLY A 20 23.61 0.12 15.52
N ASN A 21 23.47 -0.68 16.58
CA ASN A 21 22.36 -1.59 16.76
C ASN A 21 21.06 -0.76 16.94
N SER A 22 20.42 -0.35 15.84
CA SER A 22 19.19 0.46 15.89
C SER A 22 17.96 -0.44 16.00
N THR A 23 17.74 -1.03 17.17
CA THR A 23 16.38 -1.36 17.62
C THR A 23 15.70 -0.06 18.05
N THR A 24 15.39 0.81 17.10
CA THR A 24 14.45 1.89 17.31
C THR A 24 13.05 1.32 17.15
N ALA A 25 12.37 1.10 18.28
CA ALA A 25 10.93 0.87 18.31
C ALA A 25 10.26 1.98 17.47
N GLN A 26 9.61 1.56 16.39
CA GLN A 26 8.90 2.44 15.47
C GLN A 26 7.78 3.14 16.27
N THR A 27 7.98 4.42 16.59
CA THR A 27 6.95 5.25 17.23
C THR A 27 5.68 5.25 16.37
N SER A 28 4.56 4.97 17.02
CA SER A 28 3.27 4.54 16.47
C SER A 28 2.49 5.56 15.61
N THR A 29 3.07 6.70 15.24
CA THR A 29 2.35 7.78 14.53
C THR A 29 2.33 7.63 13.00
N ASN A 30 3.09 6.69 12.42
CA ASN A 30 3.26 6.53 10.96
C ASN A 30 2.73 5.21 10.40
N PHE A 31 2.17 4.32 11.23
CA PHE A 31 1.64 3.04 10.76
C PHE A 31 0.32 3.25 10.00
N ILE A 32 0.27 2.81 8.75
CA ILE A 32 -0.96 2.93 7.94
C ILE A 32 -1.97 1.89 8.43
N VAL A 33 -3.20 2.34 8.71
CA VAL A 33 -4.38 1.49 8.85
C VAL A 33 -5.39 1.99 7.83
N GLY A 34 -5.36 1.36 6.66
CA GLY A 34 -6.17 1.75 5.51
C GLY A 34 -7.47 0.98 5.41
N TYR A 35 -8.44 1.56 4.72
CA TYR A 35 -9.67 0.86 4.34
C TYR A 35 -9.98 1.05 2.85
N TYR A 36 -10.17 -0.05 2.11
CA TYR A 36 -10.82 -0.01 0.80
C TYR A 36 -12.32 0.26 0.91
N ILE A 37 -12.81 1.23 0.15
CA ILE A 37 -14.23 1.61 0.08
C ILE A 37 -14.68 1.50 -1.37
N ASN A 38 -15.77 0.77 -1.61
CA ASN A 38 -16.45 0.74 -2.89
C ASN A 38 -17.75 1.58 -2.80
N PRO A 39 -17.79 2.80 -3.36
CA PRO A 39 -18.95 3.68 -3.29
C PRO A 39 -20.22 3.10 -3.92
N ASN A 40 -20.10 2.11 -4.82
CA ASN A 40 -21.26 1.44 -5.42
C ASN A 40 -21.89 0.41 -4.48
N VAL A 41 -21.20 0.02 -3.40
CA VAL A 41 -21.70 -0.91 -2.37
C VAL A 41 -22.09 -0.12 -1.11
N THR A 42 -21.27 0.84 -0.71
CA THR A 42 -21.59 1.74 0.40
C THR A 42 -21.27 3.17 -0.01
N PRO A 43 -22.29 3.99 -0.30
CA PRO A 43 -22.11 5.40 -0.66
C PRO A 43 -21.29 6.17 0.36
N ILE A 44 -20.43 7.08 -0.09
CA ILE A 44 -19.63 7.97 0.78
C ILE A 44 -20.54 8.80 1.70
N SER A 45 -21.76 9.11 1.25
CA SER A 45 -22.81 9.77 2.02
C SER A 45 -23.17 9.06 3.32
N GLU A 46 -23.07 7.74 3.36
CA GLU A 46 -23.55 6.89 4.46
C GLU A 46 -22.46 6.50 5.47
N ILE A 47 -21.20 6.84 5.18
CA ILE A 47 -20.05 6.45 6.01
C ILE A 47 -19.84 7.49 7.12
N ASN A 48 -19.76 7.02 8.37
CA ASN A 48 -19.37 7.84 9.50
C ASN A 48 -17.83 7.87 9.64
N PHE A 49 -17.21 8.94 9.16
CA PHE A 49 -15.76 9.11 9.20
C PHE A 49 -15.20 9.29 10.62
N LYS A 50 -16.02 9.77 11.57
CA LYS A 50 -15.61 9.86 12.98
C LYS A 50 -15.47 8.48 13.62
N ASP A 51 -16.33 7.53 13.23
CA ASP A 51 -16.22 6.14 13.70
C ASP A 51 -14.97 5.47 13.10
N LEU A 52 -14.69 5.70 11.81
CA LEU A 52 -13.44 5.24 11.18
C LEU A 52 -12.21 5.78 11.93
N LYS A 53 -12.19 7.09 12.21
CA LYS A 53 -11.08 7.73 12.93
C LYS A 53 -10.92 7.15 14.33
N SER A 54 -12.02 6.92 15.04
CA SER A 54 -12.04 6.34 16.39
C SER A 54 -11.56 4.89 16.40
N ALA A 55 -11.82 4.13 15.33
CA ALA A 55 -11.25 2.80 15.10
C ALA A 55 -9.76 2.83 14.67
N GLY A 56 -9.14 4.01 14.61
CA GLY A 56 -7.72 4.16 14.26
C GLY A 56 -7.43 4.06 12.76
N ILE A 57 -8.43 4.18 11.90
CA ILE A 57 -8.22 4.30 10.45
C ILE A 57 -7.46 5.60 10.16
N THR A 58 -6.39 5.49 9.37
CA THR A 58 -5.54 6.61 8.97
C THR A 58 -5.71 6.97 7.50
N ASP A 59 -6.16 6.02 6.68
CA ASP A 59 -6.25 6.15 5.24
C ASP A 59 -7.52 5.49 4.70
N ILE A 60 -8.13 6.08 3.67
CA ILE A 60 -9.19 5.45 2.88
C ILE A 60 -8.78 5.37 1.41
N TYR A 61 -9.16 4.27 0.77
CA TYR A 61 -8.86 3.95 -0.62
C TYR A 61 -10.17 3.77 -1.36
N VAL A 62 -10.59 4.81 -2.08
CA VAL A 62 -11.94 4.92 -2.65
C VAL A 62 -11.94 4.47 -4.09
N LEU A 63 -12.73 3.44 -4.41
CA LEU A 63 -12.83 2.93 -5.78
C LEU A 63 -13.43 3.99 -6.70
N VAL A 64 -12.68 4.35 -7.75
CA VAL A 64 -13.16 5.24 -8.81
C VAL A 64 -12.74 4.77 -10.19
N THR A 65 -13.43 5.28 -11.20
CA THR A 65 -13.23 5.02 -12.62
C THR A 65 -12.98 6.35 -13.33
N ASN A 66 -12.62 6.30 -14.62
CA ASN A 66 -12.49 7.51 -15.43
C ASN A 66 -13.80 8.33 -15.51
N LYS A 67 -14.96 7.71 -15.24
CA LYS A 67 -16.27 8.36 -15.37
C LYS A 67 -16.74 9.07 -14.11
N ASN A 68 -16.34 8.62 -12.91
CA ASN A 68 -16.95 9.06 -11.65
C ASN A 68 -15.97 9.69 -10.64
N TYR A 69 -14.66 9.74 -10.94
CA TYR A 69 -13.69 10.26 -9.97
C TYR A 69 -13.99 11.69 -9.51
N LEU A 70 -14.44 12.57 -10.41
CA LEU A 70 -14.80 13.96 -10.10
C LEU A 70 -16.04 14.10 -9.21
N SER A 71 -16.99 13.16 -9.28
CA SER A 71 -18.19 13.22 -8.44
C SER A 71 -17.98 12.57 -7.08
N VAL A 72 -17.06 11.60 -6.97
CA VAL A 72 -16.86 10.79 -5.76
C VAL A 72 -15.74 11.35 -4.87
N LEU A 73 -14.59 11.68 -5.45
CA LEU A 73 -13.40 12.02 -4.67
C LEU A 73 -13.51 13.33 -3.87
N PRO A 74 -14.17 14.41 -4.35
CA PRO A 74 -14.31 15.62 -3.54
C PRO A 74 -15.08 15.37 -2.23
N GLU A 75 -16.20 14.66 -2.28
CA GLU A 75 -17.00 14.34 -1.09
C GLU A 75 -16.20 13.46 -0.11
N ALA A 76 -15.53 12.44 -0.63
CA ALA A 76 -14.72 11.55 0.20
C ALA A 76 -13.54 12.29 0.86
N LYS A 77 -12.90 13.22 0.13
CA LYS A 77 -11.82 14.05 0.66
C LYS A 77 -12.32 14.99 1.75
N GLU A 78 -13.41 15.71 1.50
CA GLU A 78 -13.96 16.67 2.47
C GLU A 78 -14.24 15.99 3.82
N LYS A 79 -14.94 14.85 3.80
CA LYS A 79 -15.27 14.09 5.01
C LYS A 79 -14.05 13.46 5.69
N ALA A 80 -13.07 13.00 4.92
CA ALA A 80 -11.84 12.45 5.47
C ALA A 80 -10.97 13.53 6.11
N ASP A 81 -10.83 14.68 5.46
CA ASP A 81 -10.05 15.82 5.95
C ASP A 81 -10.63 16.36 7.28
N ASP A 82 -11.97 16.41 7.44
CA ASP A 82 -12.64 16.86 8.68
C ASP A 82 -12.21 16.06 9.93
N VAL A 83 -11.80 14.80 9.74
CA VAL A 83 -11.35 13.91 10.84
C VAL A 83 -9.85 13.58 10.76
N GLY A 84 -9.11 14.17 9.83
CA GLY A 84 -7.70 13.92 9.62
C GLY A 84 -7.38 12.48 9.18
N ILE A 85 -8.14 11.96 8.22
CA ILE A 85 -7.88 10.72 7.48
C ILE A 85 -7.37 11.08 6.08
N ARG A 86 -6.37 10.35 5.57
CA ARG A 86 -5.84 10.58 4.21
C ARG A 86 -6.70 9.88 3.16
N THR A 87 -6.96 10.56 2.05
CA THR A 87 -7.72 10.00 0.93
C THR A 87 -6.81 9.54 -0.20
N HIS A 88 -7.08 8.35 -0.72
CA HIS A 88 -6.46 7.81 -1.93
C HIS A 88 -7.53 7.36 -2.91
N ALA A 89 -7.35 7.64 -4.20
CA ALA A 89 -8.12 7.04 -5.27
C ALA A 89 -7.63 5.61 -5.53
N TRP A 90 -8.50 4.62 -5.36
CA TRP A 90 -8.26 3.24 -5.76
C TRP A 90 -8.74 3.05 -7.19
N VAL A 91 -7.82 2.72 -8.10
CA VAL A 91 -8.07 2.68 -9.54
C VAL A 91 -7.47 1.43 -10.19
N PHE A 92 -8.08 0.98 -11.28
CA PHE A 92 -7.59 -0.15 -12.08
C PHE A 92 -6.75 0.31 -13.30
N PRO A 93 -6.10 -0.62 -14.01
CA PRO A 93 -5.37 -0.28 -15.22
C PRO A 93 -6.24 0.43 -16.26
N GLY A 94 -5.67 1.42 -16.97
CA GLY A 94 -6.40 2.28 -17.90
C GLY A 94 -6.98 3.56 -17.30
N PHE A 95 -6.80 3.80 -15.99
CA PHE A 95 -7.14 5.10 -15.40
C PHE A 95 -6.24 6.22 -15.93
N ASN A 96 -6.80 7.27 -16.51
CA ASN A 96 -6.07 8.34 -17.21
C ASN A 96 -6.16 9.71 -16.53
N HIS A 97 -6.67 9.77 -15.29
CA HIS A 97 -6.87 11.02 -14.54
C HIS A 97 -5.97 11.18 -13.30
N ALA A 98 -4.85 10.44 -13.24
CA ALA A 98 -3.97 10.42 -12.07
C ALA A 98 -3.41 11.82 -11.70
N SER A 99 -3.10 12.66 -12.70
CA SER A 99 -2.62 14.03 -12.47
C SER A 99 -3.70 14.95 -11.90
N GLN A 100 -4.95 14.81 -12.36
CA GLN A 100 -6.08 15.57 -11.84
C GLN A 100 -6.38 15.17 -10.39
N VAL A 101 -6.34 13.88 -10.07
CA VAL A 101 -6.46 13.39 -8.68
C VAL A 101 -5.35 13.97 -7.80
N ALA A 102 -4.10 13.98 -8.27
CA ALA A 102 -2.98 14.57 -7.53
C ALA A 102 -3.13 16.07 -7.29
N GLN A 103 -3.69 16.83 -8.25
CA GLN A 103 -4.01 18.25 -8.08
C GLN A 103 -5.03 18.50 -6.95
N MET A 104 -5.94 17.54 -6.72
CA MET A 104 -6.87 17.55 -5.58
C MET A 104 -6.20 17.23 -4.24
N LYS A 105 -4.89 16.99 -4.21
CA LYS A 105 -4.13 16.54 -3.02
C LYS A 105 -4.62 15.19 -2.48
N ILE A 106 -5.04 14.30 -3.39
CA ILE A 106 -5.48 12.94 -3.11
C ILE A 106 -4.39 11.99 -3.61
N GLY A 107 -4.03 10.97 -2.81
CA GLY A 107 -3.11 9.93 -3.24
C GLY A 107 -3.74 9.03 -4.31
N VAL A 108 -2.93 8.22 -5.00
CA VAL A 108 -3.43 7.27 -6.00
C VAL A 108 -2.87 5.89 -5.69
N GLN A 109 -3.74 4.90 -5.71
CA GLN A 109 -3.36 3.49 -5.68
C GLN A 109 -3.81 2.81 -6.96
N LEU A 110 -2.84 2.28 -7.70
CA LEU A 110 -3.10 1.44 -8.86
C LEU A 110 -3.24 -0.01 -8.41
N ASP A 111 -4.41 -0.60 -8.63
CA ASP A 111 -4.67 -2.00 -8.35
C ASP A 111 -4.27 -2.87 -9.54
N MET A 112 -3.12 -3.51 -9.40
CA MET A 112 -2.39 -4.21 -10.45
C MET A 112 -2.41 -5.72 -10.19
N GLU A 113 -3.59 -6.32 -10.33
CA GLU A 113 -3.84 -7.75 -10.16
C GLU A 113 -3.45 -8.58 -11.40
N THR A 114 -2.17 -8.55 -11.80
CA THR A 114 -1.68 -9.24 -12.99
C THR A 114 -0.48 -10.11 -12.69
N TYR A 115 -0.27 -11.18 -13.45
CA TYR A 115 0.96 -11.99 -13.41
C TYR A 115 2.04 -11.49 -14.37
N ASN A 116 1.80 -10.36 -15.06
CA ASN A 116 2.70 -9.80 -16.06
C ASN A 116 3.05 -8.33 -15.77
N ILE A 117 3.55 -8.06 -14.56
CA ILE A 117 4.01 -6.72 -14.15
C ILE A 117 4.96 -6.05 -15.17
N PRO A 118 5.92 -6.76 -15.82
CA PRO A 118 6.77 -6.15 -16.84
C PRO A 118 6.01 -5.44 -17.97
N ALA A 119 4.85 -5.97 -18.40
CA ALA A 119 4.03 -5.34 -19.44
C ALA A 119 3.37 -4.03 -19.01
N HIS A 120 3.31 -3.75 -17.70
CA HIS A 120 2.66 -2.56 -17.13
C HIS A 120 3.65 -1.52 -16.58
N LEU A 121 4.97 -1.73 -16.70
CA LEU A 121 5.97 -0.80 -16.12
C LEU A 121 5.86 0.62 -16.67
N LEU A 122 5.57 0.77 -17.97
CA LEU A 122 5.40 2.10 -18.57
C LEU A 122 4.18 2.83 -17.96
N GLN A 123 3.09 2.10 -17.71
CA GLN A 123 1.91 2.66 -17.06
C GLN A 123 2.20 3.06 -15.61
N ILE A 124 2.88 2.20 -14.84
CA ILE A 124 3.26 2.46 -13.45
C ILE A 124 4.17 3.71 -13.38
N LEU A 125 5.18 3.80 -14.25
CA LEU A 125 6.06 4.96 -14.35
C LEU A 125 5.28 6.24 -14.71
N THR A 126 4.39 6.16 -15.70
CA THR A 126 3.56 7.30 -16.12
C THR A 126 2.69 7.80 -14.97
N MET A 127 2.06 6.90 -14.21
CA MET A 127 1.27 7.26 -13.04
C MET A 127 2.12 7.85 -11.92
N ARG A 128 3.32 7.30 -11.65
CA ARG A 128 4.27 7.88 -10.68
C ARG A 128 4.66 9.31 -11.00
N LEU A 129 4.89 9.60 -12.29
CA LEU A 129 5.20 10.96 -12.75
C LEU A 129 3.98 11.87 -12.63
N ALA A 130 2.80 11.40 -13.05
CA ALA A 130 1.55 12.16 -12.96
C ALA A 130 1.14 12.51 -11.52
N THR A 131 1.56 11.70 -10.56
CA THR A 131 1.21 11.81 -9.12
C THR A 131 2.34 12.41 -8.29
N TYR A 132 3.32 13.06 -8.92
CA TYR A 132 4.40 13.70 -8.20
C TYR A 132 3.88 14.72 -7.19
N GLY A 133 4.32 14.61 -5.93
CA GLY A 133 3.87 15.45 -4.82
C GLY A 133 2.71 14.88 -3.97
N VAL A 134 2.12 13.75 -4.38
CA VAL A 134 1.19 12.97 -3.54
C VAL A 134 1.67 11.52 -3.42
N THR A 135 1.01 10.74 -2.57
CA THR A 135 1.28 9.30 -2.45
C THR A 135 0.86 8.57 -3.72
N PHE A 136 1.73 7.73 -4.26
CA PHE A 136 1.41 6.73 -5.28
C PHE A 136 1.77 5.34 -4.77
N SER A 137 0.79 4.44 -4.72
CA SER A 137 1.00 3.05 -4.32
C SER A 137 0.49 2.08 -5.38
N VAL A 138 0.97 0.84 -5.32
CA VAL A 138 0.56 -0.21 -6.25
C VAL A 138 0.13 -1.44 -5.44
N THR A 139 -1.13 -1.84 -5.61
CA THR A 139 -1.65 -3.10 -5.08
C THR A 139 -1.38 -4.21 -6.06
N VAL A 140 -0.98 -5.38 -5.56
CA VAL A 140 -0.48 -6.48 -6.38
C VAL A 140 -0.83 -7.82 -5.74
N LYS A 141 -0.90 -8.86 -6.56
CA LYS A 141 -0.93 -10.25 -6.07
C LYS A 141 0.32 -10.56 -5.23
N PRO A 142 0.30 -11.51 -4.29
CA PRO A 142 1.46 -11.76 -3.42
C PRO A 142 2.57 -12.56 -4.10
N GLU A 143 3.77 -11.99 -4.17
CA GLU A 143 4.94 -12.65 -4.76
C GLU A 143 5.34 -13.96 -4.04
N GLY A 144 5.27 -15.06 -4.78
CA GLY A 144 5.59 -16.39 -4.28
C GLY A 144 4.48 -17.06 -3.45
N TRP A 145 3.32 -16.41 -3.26
CA TRP A 145 2.07 -17.13 -2.97
C TRP A 145 1.28 -17.37 -4.24
N ASP A 146 1.18 -16.33 -5.06
CA ASP A 146 0.36 -16.31 -6.26
C ASP A 146 1.22 -15.88 -7.45
N GLY A 147 2.21 -16.72 -7.78
CA GLY A 147 3.13 -16.47 -8.89
C GLY A 147 4.20 -15.40 -8.61
N ASN A 148 5.00 -15.14 -9.65
CA ASN A 148 6.06 -14.14 -9.60
C ASN A 148 5.52 -12.77 -10.02
N GLN A 149 5.80 -11.74 -9.23
CA GLN A 149 5.24 -10.41 -9.37
C GLN A 149 6.32 -9.35 -9.60
N TYR A 150 7.60 -9.75 -9.61
CA TYR A 150 8.74 -8.88 -9.91
C TYR A 150 8.75 -7.58 -9.13
N TYR A 151 8.46 -7.63 -7.83
CA TYR A 151 8.26 -6.41 -7.07
C TYR A 151 9.47 -5.46 -7.04
N TYR A 152 10.68 -5.96 -7.29
CA TYR A 152 11.90 -5.16 -7.44
C TYR A 152 11.80 -4.14 -8.60
N LEU A 153 10.97 -4.39 -9.61
CA LEU A 153 10.69 -3.46 -10.71
C LEU A 153 9.70 -2.36 -10.30
N ILE A 154 8.81 -2.66 -9.35
CA ILE A 154 7.73 -1.75 -8.90
C ILE A 154 8.21 -0.83 -7.77
N ALA A 155 9.04 -1.34 -6.87
CA ALA A 155 9.52 -0.64 -5.67
C ALA A 155 10.14 0.76 -5.93
N PRO A 156 10.95 0.98 -6.98
CA PRO A 156 11.46 2.32 -7.28
C PRO A 156 10.41 3.27 -7.85
N LEU A 157 9.25 2.76 -8.30
CA LEU A 157 8.24 3.51 -9.03
C LEU A 157 7.02 3.87 -8.17
N CYS A 158 7.00 3.54 -6.88
CA CYS A 158 5.89 3.85 -5.97
C CYS A 158 6.37 4.17 -4.56
N ASP A 159 5.54 4.78 -3.73
CA ASP A 159 5.82 5.05 -2.32
C ASP A 159 5.76 3.78 -1.47
N TYR A 160 4.84 2.87 -1.80
CA TYR A 160 4.73 1.52 -1.23
C TYR A 160 3.94 0.58 -2.15
N ILE A 161 4.17 -0.71 -1.94
CA ILE A 161 3.53 -1.86 -2.59
C ILE A 161 2.57 -2.50 -1.58
N VAL A 162 1.40 -2.89 -2.06
CA VAL A 162 0.34 -3.53 -1.27
C VAL A 162 0.11 -4.96 -1.77
N PRO A 163 0.84 -5.96 -1.26
CA PRO A 163 0.51 -7.35 -1.55
C PRO A 163 -0.86 -7.72 -0.95
N GLN A 164 -1.71 -8.33 -1.77
CA GLN A 164 -3.04 -8.84 -1.38
C GLN A 164 -2.91 -10.14 -0.57
N LEU A 165 -2.52 -10.06 0.70
CA LEU A 165 -2.27 -11.22 1.56
C LEU A 165 -3.59 -11.81 2.12
N TYR A 166 -4.52 -12.15 1.22
CA TYR A 166 -5.87 -12.60 1.53
C TYR A 166 -5.87 -14.08 1.94
N VAL A 167 -5.79 -14.29 3.25
CA VAL A 167 -5.61 -15.61 3.86
C VAL A 167 -6.74 -16.58 3.50
N GLY A 168 -7.97 -16.08 3.38
CA GLY A 168 -9.15 -16.86 3.03
C GLY A 168 -9.10 -17.38 1.60
N ASP A 169 -8.92 -16.46 0.65
CA ASP A 169 -8.85 -16.78 -0.78
C ASP A 169 -7.69 -17.72 -1.13
N TYR A 170 -6.52 -17.49 -0.51
CA TYR A 170 -5.35 -18.32 -0.74
C TYR A 170 -5.28 -19.56 0.16
N LYS A 171 -6.30 -19.79 1.01
CA LYS A 171 -6.41 -20.95 1.93
C LYS A 171 -5.14 -21.16 2.78
N TYR A 172 -4.57 -20.05 3.25
CA TYR A 172 -3.41 -20.05 4.14
C TYR A 172 -3.83 -19.79 5.59
N GLY A 173 -2.86 -19.72 6.50
CA GLY A 173 -3.10 -19.34 7.89
C GLY A 173 -2.14 -18.25 8.36
N THR A 174 -2.37 -17.72 9.55
CA THR A 174 -1.63 -16.59 10.15
C THR A 174 -0.11 -16.82 10.21
N THR A 175 0.35 -18.07 10.39
CA THR A 175 1.78 -18.41 10.35
C THR A 175 2.40 -18.15 8.98
N ARG A 176 1.71 -18.55 7.90
CA ARG A 176 2.19 -18.32 6.53
C ARG A 176 2.17 -16.82 6.21
N LEU A 177 1.10 -16.12 6.61
CA LEU A 177 0.97 -14.67 6.52
C LEU A 177 2.17 -13.94 7.17
N LYS A 178 2.47 -14.25 8.43
CA LYS A 178 3.61 -13.70 9.16
C LYS A 178 4.93 -13.94 8.44
N ASN A 179 5.18 -15.18 8.03
CA ASN A 179 6.44 -15.55 7.39
C ASN A 179 6.63 -14.84 6.05
N THR A 180 5.54 -14.60 5.31
CA THR A 180 5.60 -13.85 4.06
C THR A 180 5.80 -12.37 4.26
N ALA A 181 5.09 -11.73 5.19
CA ALA A 181 5.34 -10.34 5.55
C ALA A 181 6.80 -10.14 6.00
N LYS A 182 7.31 -11.06 6.84
CA LYS A 182 8.72 -11.11 7.23
C LYS A 182 9.65 -11.30 6.02
N LYS A 183 9.33 -12.19 5.10
CA LYS A 183 10.11 -12.43 3.87
C LYS A 183 10.16 -11.18 2.99
N TYR A 184 9.04 -10.48 2.78
CA TYR A 184 9.05 -9.23 2.03
C TYR A 184 9.81 -8.13 2.76
N ASN A 185 9.75 -8.07 4.08
CA ASN A 185 10.62 -7.17 4.81
C ASN A 185 12.11 -7.54 4.59
N GLN A 186 12.46 -8.82 4.70
CA GLN A 186 13.84 -9.29 4.63
C GLN A 186 14.45 -9.31 3.22
N ILE A 187 13.72 -9.71 2.18
CA ILE A 187 14.23 -9.72 0.80
C ILE A 187 14.59 -8.31 0.36
N TYR A 188 13.76 -7.34 0.72
CA TYR A 188 14.04 -5.94 0.41
C TYR A 188 15.06 -5.31 1.35
N ASN A 189 15.29 -5.92 2.52
CA ASN A 189 16.45 -5.59 3.35
C ASN A 189 17.74 -6.29 2.85
N LEU A 190 17.67 -7.46 2.21
CA LEU A 190 18.84 -8.18 1.66
C LEU A 190 19.31 -7.53 0.35
N TYR A 191 18.37 -7.18 -0.53
CA TYR A 191 18.60 -6.29 -1.67
C TYR A 191 18.45 -4.84 -1.23
N SER A 192 19.23 -4.37 -0.23
CA SER A 192 19.31 -2.96 0.18
C SER A 192 19.88 -2.04 -0.93
N ILE A 193 19.32 -2.14 -2.13
CA ILE A 193 19.31 -1.14 -3.16
C ILE A 193 18.05 -0.29 -2.88
N LEU A 194 18.23 0.61 -1.91
CA LEU A 194 17.57 1.92 -1.78
C LEU A 194 16.17 2.11 -1.15
N PHE A 195 15.41 1.11 -0.68
CA PHE A 195 14.02 1.40 -0.25
C PHE A 195 13.47 0.66 1.01
N PRO A 196 13.89 1.03 2.24
CA PRO A 196 13.27 0.54 3.47
C PRO A 196 11.80 0.97 3.60
N GLY A 197 10.93 0.08 4.10
CA GLY A 197 9.54 0.43 4.46
C GLY A 197 8.53 0.46 3.31
N LYS A 198 8.78 -0.29 2.22
CA LYS A 198 7.91 -0.30 1.02
C LYS A 198 6.66 -1.17 1.12
N ILE A 199 6.50 -2.02 2.12
CA ILE A 199 5.38 -2.97 2.17
C ILE A 199 4.29 -2.48 3.11
N VAL A 200 3.06 -2.43 2.61
CA VAL A 200 1.83 -2.27 3.41
C VAL A 200 0.96 -3.49 3.13
N ALA A 201 0.60 -4.29 4.13
CA ALA A 201 -0.12 -5.56 3.86
C ALA A 201 -1.59 -5.31 3.50
N GLY A 202 -2.05 -5.80 2.36
CA GLY A 202 -3.47 -5.92 2.07
C GLY A 202 -4.04 -7.12 2.83
N LEU A 203 -5.04 -6.91 3.69
CA LEU A 203 -5.67 -7.96 4.49
C LEU A 203 -7.16 -8.01 4.19
N GLU A 204 -7.66 -9.22 4.02
CA GLU A 204 -9.07 -9.51 3.78
C GLU A 204 -9.87 -9.45 5.09
N THR A 205 -11.03 -8.79 5.09
CA THR A 205 -11.90 -8.60 6.27
C THR A 205 -13.05 -9.60 6.39
N TYR A 206 -13.22 -10.48 5.40
CA TYR A 206 -14.23 -11.55 5.33
C TYR A 206 -13.55 -12.91 5.13
N GLN A 207 -14.28 -14.02 4.96
CA GLN A 207 -13.70 -15.38 4.94
C GLN A 207 -13.10 -15.81 3.60
N SER A 208 -13.70 -15.43 2.48
CA SER A 208 -13.16 -15.49 1.11
C SER A 208 -14.14 -14.87 0.13
N ASP A 209 -13.76 -14.69 -1.14
CA ASP A 209 -14.70 -14.32 -2.21
C ASP A 209 -15.81 -15.37 -2.41
N GLU A 210 -15.54 -16.63 -2.06
CA GLU A 210 -16.54 -17.71 -2.03
C GLU A 210 -17.41 -17.68 -0.75
N ASN A 211 -16.97 -16.99 0.31
CA ASN A 211 -17.66 -16.86 1.59
C ASN A 211 -17.52 -15.44 2.17
N VAL A 212 -18.46 -14.57 1.80
CA VAL A 212 -18.45 -13.15 2.18
C VAL A 212 -18.81 -12.88 3.65
N THR A 213 -18.85 -13.90 4.51
CA THR A 213 -19.07 -13.72 5.95
C THR A 213 -17.92 -12.90 6.54
N PRO A 214 -18.19 -11.77 7.23
CA PRO A 214 -17.13 -10.99 7.87
C PRO A 214 -16.35 -11.82 8.90
N LYS A 215 -15.02 -11.69 8.91
CA LYS A 215 -14.17 -12.25 9.96
C LYS A 215 -14.54 -11.60 11.28
N ASN A 216 -14.45 -12.36 12.37
CA ASN A 216 -14.60 -11.78 13.70
C ASN A 216 -13.39 -10.87 14.03
N THR A 217 -13.57 -10.00 15.02
CA THR A 217 -12.55 -9.02 15.44
C THR A 217 -11.24 -9.68 15.89
N SER A 218 -11.30 -10.84 16.57
CA SER A 218 -10.11 -11.51 17.08
C SER A 218 -9.25 -12.10 15.95
N THR A 219 -9.85 -12.70 14.93
CA THR A 219 -9.15 -13.18 13.72
C THR A 219 -8.46 -12.02 13.00
N LEU A 220 -9.17 -10.90 12.76
CA LEU A 220 -8.57 -9.73 12.11
C LEU A 220 -7.42 -9.13 12.93
N SER A 221 -7.60 -9.01 14.24
CA SER A 221 -6.56 -8.51 15.14
C SER A 221 -5.33 -9.41 15.12
N ALA A 222 -5.51 -10.74 15.08
CA ALA A 222 -4.41 -11.69 14.98
C ALA A 222 -3.64 -11.56 13.66
N GLU A 223 -4.34 -11.39 12.53
CA GLU A 223 -3.71 -11.15 11.22
C GLU A 223 -2.94 -9.82 11.17
N ILE A 224 -3.52 -8.73 11.68
CA ILE A 224 -2.85 -7.42 11.77
C ILE A 224 -1.60 -7.53 12.64
N ASN A 225 -1.70 -8.12 13.84
CA ASN A 225 -0.58 -8.28 14.75
C ASN A 225 0.53 -9.18 14.18
N ALA A 226 0.17 -10.15 13.34
CA ALA A 226 1.14 -11.03 12.69
C ALA A 226 2.03 -10.30 11.68
N VAL A 227 1.50 -9.30 10.98
CA VAL A 227 2.25 -8.56 9.94
C VAL A 227 2.84 -7.24 10.43
N LYS A 228 2.24 -6.60 11.44
CA LYS A 228 2.62 -5.28 11.98
C LYS A 228 4.13 -5.09 12.22
N PRO A 229 4.89 -6.05 12.75
CA PRO A 229 6.34 -5.88 12.95
C PRO A 229 7.18 -5.83 11.67
N TYR A 230 6.59 -6.17 10.52
CA TYR A 230 7.30 -6.37 9.25
C TYR A 230 6.82 -5.44 8.13
N THR A 231 5.80 -4.62 8.38
CA THR A 231 5.17 -3.76 7.38
C THR A 231 5.09 -2.30 7.85
N ARG A 232 4.95 -1.38 6.90
CA ARG A 232 4.64 0.04 7.14
C ARG A 232 3.17 0.27 7.53
N GLY A 233 2.33 -0.74 7.34
CA GLY A 233 0.91 -0.66 7.63
C GLY A 233 0.14 -1.88 7.16
N VAL A 234 -1.18 -1.77 7.29
CA VAL A 234 -2.18 -2.68 6.74
C VAL A 234 -3.24 -1.87 5.98
N ILE A 235 -3.84 -2.45 4.96
CA ILE A 235 -5.05 -1.92 4.29
C ILE A 235 -6.08 -3.04 4.27
N LEU A 236 -7.25 -2.75 4.82
CA LEU A 236 -8.33 -3.70 5.04
C LEU A 236 -9.27 -3.75 3.83
N PHE A 237 -9.46 -4.93 3.25
CA PHE A 237 -10.35 -5.19 2.12
C PHE A 237 -11.57 -6.00 2.59
N ARG A 238 -12.75 -5.39 2.77
CA ARG A 238 -13.13 -3.99 2.49
C ARG A 238 -14.30 -3.49 3.36
N TYR A 239 -14.57 -2.18 3.30
CA TYR A 239 -15.62 -1.54 4.11
C TYR A 239 -16.98 -2.11 3.75
N GLY A 240 -17.85 -2.28 4.74
CA GLY A 240 -19.14 -2.95 4.60
C GLY A 240 -19.09 -4.49 4.70
N LEU A 241 -17.90 -5.11 4.66
CA LEU A 241 -17.71 -6.57 4.84
C LEU A 241 -16.67 -6.87 5.93
N SER A 242 -16.86 -6.33 7.14
CA SER A 242 -15.86 -6.40 8.20
C SER A 242 -16.47 -6.16 9.58
N ASN A 243 -15.88 -6.80 10.59
CA ASN A 243 -16.13 -6.52 12.01
C ASN A 243 -14.93 -5.84 12.69
N PHE A 244 -14.09 -5.14 11.93
CA PHE A 244 -12.99 -4.35 12.50
C PHE A 244 -13.55 -3.16 13.30
N ASN A 245 -13.18 -3.07 14.59
CA ASN A 245 -13.63 -2.03 15.51
C ASN A 245 -12.47 -1.24 16.14
N GLY A 246 -11.23 -1.48 15.70
CA GLY A 246 -10.04 -0.82 16.20
C GLY A 246 -8.86 -1.76 16.44
N LEU A 247 -7.68 -1.19 16.68
CA LEU A 247 -6.45 -1.94 16.93
C LEU A 247 -6.29 -2.46 18.37
N GLY A 248 -7.21 -2.13 19.29
CA GLY A 248 -7.10 -2.46 20.71
C GLY A 248 -6.11 -1.60 21.47
#